data_AF-A0A8H9AF14-F1
#
_entry.id   AF-A0A8H9AF14-F1
#
_cell.length_a   1.000
_cell.length_b   1.000
_cell.length_c   1.000
_cell.angle_alpha   90.00
_cell.angle_beta   90.00
_cell.angle_gamma   90.00
#
_symmetry.space_group_name_H-M   'P 1'
#
loop_
_entity.id
_entity.type
_entity.pdbx_description
1 polymer ?
#
loop_
_entity_poly.entity_id
_entity_poly.type
_entity_poly.pdbx_seq_one_letter_code
_entity_poly.pdbx_strand_id
1 'polypeptide(L)'
;MGLMASFERGMERFLVPVAIKLNSQKHVAAVRDGFVFTFPIIMASSLIILINFAILSPDGFIAGLLHLNSIFPNLEKAQAIFTPVMNGSVNIMSIMIAFLVARNMAISYEQDDLLCGLTAIGAFFIVYTPYQMIDGQAFLTTKYLGAQGLFVAVIVALITSEIFCRLARNPKITITMPAAVPPAVARSFKVLLPIFFVMVFFSALNYCLTLISPAGLNDLIYTLIQTPLKHMGTNIFAVIILGAVGNFLWVLGIHGPNTTSAIRETVFSEANLENLSWAAQHGTTWGAPYPITWTSINDAFANCGGSGMTLGLLLAIFIASKRAEYRDLAKMSFIPGIFNINEPIMFGLPIVLNPIMMVPFIMVPIVNCAIGYFFVSMEIIPPVAYAVPWTTPGPLIAFLGTGGNWLALLVGFLCLGVATMIYLPFVIAANKVNNMTTNG
;
A
#
# COMPACT_ATOMS: atom_id res chain seq x y z
N MET A 1 8.22 20.06 -32.58
CA MET A 1 7.34 19.18 -31.79
C MET A 1 7.62 19.41 -30.31
N GLY A 2 6.61 19.71 -29.50
CA GLY A 2 6.81 20.02 -28.08
C GLY A 2 7.38 18.82 -27.29
N LEU A 3 8.13 19.10 -26.22
CA LEU A 3 8.74 18.11 -25.33
C LEU A 3 7.71 17.07 -24.83
N MET A 4 6.51 17.53 -24.46
CA MET A 4 5.41 16.68 -23.98
C MET A 4 4.95 15.69 -25.04
N ALA A 5 4.78 16.12 -26.30
CA ALA A 5 4.38 15.24 -27.40
C ALA A 5 5.45 14.19 -27.74
N SER A 6 6.74 14.53 -27.60
CA SER A 6 7.83 13.57 -27.76
C SER A 6 7.88 12.55 -26.63
N PHE A 7 7.66 12.99 -25.38
CA PHE A 7 7.58 12.11 -24.22
C PHE A 7 6.39 11.15 -24.30
N GLU A 8 5.20 11.67 -24.66
CA GLU A 8 3.99 10.87 -24.89
C GLU A 8 4.21 9.75 -25.90
N ARG A 9 4.79 10.07 -27.07
CA ARG A 9 5.14 9.05 -28.07
C ARG A 9 6.15 8.02 -27.57
N GLY A 10 7.09 8.44 -26.73
CA GLY A 10 8.03 7.52 -26.07
C GLY A 10 7.30 6.51 -25.19
N MET A 11 6.39 6.97 -24.33
CA MET A 11 5.58 6.08 -23.49
C MET A 11 4.69 5.17 -24.32
N GLU A 12 4.05 5.68 -25.37
CA GLU A 12 3.23 4.87 -26.30
C GLU A 12 4.04 3.78 -26.98
N ARG A 13 5.29 4.06 -27.34
CA ARG A 13 6.15 3.09 -28.03
C ARG A 13 6.68 2.01 -27.10
N PHE A 14 6.99 2.34 -25.84
CA PHE A 14 7.69 1.43 -24.93
C PHE A 14 6.83 0.94 -23.76
N LEU A 15 6.16 1.84 -23.04
CA LEU A 15 5.43 1.48 -21.82
C LEU A 15 4.06 0.85 -22.11
N VAL A 16 3.32 1.38 -23.09
CA VAL A 16 1.97 0.87 -23.43
C VAL A 16 2.01 -0.60 -23.88
N PRO A 17 2.89 -1.05 -24.79
CA PRO A 17 2.94 -2.45 -25.20
C PRO A 17 3.36 -3.39 -24.07
N VAL A 18 4.32 -2.97 -23.24
CA VAL A 18 4.75 -3.73 -22.05
C VAL A 18 3.58 -3.87 -21.06
N ALA A 19 2.83 -2.80 -20.83
CA ALA A 19 1.65 -2.80 -19.99
C ALA A 19 0.57 -3.74 -20.51
N ILE A 20 0.26 -3.73 -21.81
CA ILE A 20 -0.70 -4.65 -22.42
C ILE A 20 -0.25 -6.11 -22.21
N LYS A 21 1.02 -6.40 -22.51
CA LYS A 21 1.57 -7.76 -22.37
C LYS A 21 1.50 -8.25 -20.92
N LEU A 22 1.91 -7.43 -19.96
CA LEU A 22 1.83 -7.77 -18.54
C LEU A 22 0.38 -7.90 -18.07
N ASN A 23 -0.50 -6.96 -18.44
CA ASN A 23 -1.92 -6.99 -18.04
C ASN A 23 -2.70 -8.17 -18.64
N SER A 24 -2.24 -8.72 -19.76
CA SER A 24 -2.81 -9.93 -20.38
C SER A 24 -2.26 -11.23 -19.79
N GLN A 25 -1.17 -11.19 -19.04
CA GLN A 25 -0.58 -12.37 -18.41
C GLN A 25 -1.45 -12.81 -17.24
N LYS A 26 -1.85 -14.09 -17.23
CA LYS A 26 -2.88 -14.65 -16.32
C LYS A 26 -2.65 -14.37 -14.83
N HIS A 27 -1.40 -14.45 -14.36
CA HIS A 27 -1.04 -14.24 -12.96
C HIS A 27 -1.19 -12.76 -12.59
N VAL A 28 -0.66 -11.87 -13.43
CA VAL A 28 -0.78 -10.41 -13.21
C VAL A 28 -2.24 -9.98 -13.26
N ALA A 29 -3.01 -10.50 -14.23
CA ALA A 29 -4.44 -10.26 -14.34
C ALA A 29 -5.20 -10.74 -13.09
N ALA A 30 -4.91 -11.95 -12.60
CA ALA A 30 -5.55 -12.48 -11.41
C ALA A 30 -5.25 -11.65 -10.15
N VAL A 31 -4.01 -11.18 -9.98
CA VAL A 31 -3.62 -10.28 -8.89
C VAL A 31 -4.36 -8.95 -9.00
N ARG A 32 -4.29 -8.30 -10.17
CA ARG A 32 -4.96 -7.03 -10.46
C ARG A 32 -6.45 -7.11 -10.15
N ASP A 33 -7.13 -8.11 -10.71
CA ASP A 33 -8.58 -8.26 -10.56
C ASP A 33 -8.95 -8.61 -9.12
N GLY A 34 -8.07 -9.32 -8.40
CA GLY A 34 -8.24 -9.60 -6.97
C GLY A 34 -8.26 -8.33 -6.13
N PHE A 35 -7.35 -7.38 -6.38
CA PHE A 35 -7.33 -6.07 -5.72
C PHE A 35 -8.51 -5.17 -6.12
N VAL A 36 -8.97 -5.25 -7.37
CA VAL A 36 -10.16 -4.51 -7.80
C VAL A 36 -11.42 -4.99 -7.06
N PHE A 37 -11.56 -6.30 -6.82
CA PHE A 37 -12.70 -6.83 -6.09
C PHE A 37 -12.72 -6.48 -4.59
N THR A 38 -11.58 -6.14 -3.98
CA THR A 38 -11.56 -5.65 -2.59
C THR A 38 -11.89 -4.17 -2.47
N PHE A 39 -11.89 -3.41 -3.57
CA PHE A 39 -12.07 -1.96 -3.57
C PHE A 39 -13.29 -1.46 -2.78
N PRO A 40 -14.52 -2.03 -2.90
CA PRO A 40 -15.66 -1.54 -2.13
C PRO A 40 -15.48 -1.63 -0.61
N ILE A 41 -14.86 -2.72 -0.14
CA ILE A 41 -14.57 -2.95 1.28
C ILE A 41 -13.47 -1.99 1.75
N ILE A 42 -12.43 -1.81 0.93
CA ILE A 42 -11.33 -0.90 1.25
C ILE A 42 -11.81 0.55 1.28
N MET A 43 -12.65 0.97 0.33
CA MET A 43 -13.24 2.31 0.31
C MET A 43 -14.02 2.61 1.58
N ALA A 44 -14.91 1.70 1.98
CA ALA A 44 -15.67 1.83 3.22
C ALA A 44 -14.71 1.94 4.42
N SER A 45 -13.68 1.10 4.48
CA SER A 45 -12.68 1.13 5.54
C SER A 45 -11.86 2.41 5.56
N SER A 46 -11.44 2.95 4.40
CA SER A 46 -10.68 4.19 4.30
C SER A 46 -11.45 5.41 4.82
N LEU A 47 -12.77 5.43 4.62
CA LEU A 47 -13.64 6.45 5.25
C LEU A 47 -13.71 6.28 6.77
N ILE A 48 -13.71 5.04 7.26
CA ILE A 48 -13.64 4.76 8.69
C ILE A 48 -12.28 5.14 9.27
N ILE A 49 -11.17 4.84 8.59
CA ILE A 49 -9.81 5.25 8.97
C ILE A 49 -9.75 6.78 9.05
N LEU A 50 -10.33 7.48 8.07
CA LEU A 50 -10.43 8.94 8.09
C LEU A 50 -11.15 9.42 9.35
N ILE A 51 -12.35 8.90 9.64
CA ILE A 51 -13.10 9.28 10.84
C ILE A 51 -12.30 8.96 12.10
N ASN A 52 -11.72 7.76 12.17
CA ASN A 52 -11.02 7.27 13.34
C ASN A 52 -9.76 8.09 13.65
N PHE A 53 -8.93 8.39 12.65
CA PHE A 53 -7.63 9.04 12.85
C PHE A 53 -7.65 10.56 12.65
N ALA A 54 -8.57 11.12 11.86
CA ALA A 54 -8.66 12.57 11.69
C ALA A 54 -9.60 13.22 12.72
N ILE A 55 -10.70 12.54 13.10
CA ILE A 55 -11.77 13.13 13.93
C ILE A 55 -11.76 12.58 15.36
N LEU A 56 -11.65 11.25 15.54
CA LEU A 56 -11.82 10.63 16.85
C LEU A 56 -10.52 10.46 17.63
N SER A 57 -9.38 10.45 16.92
CA SER A 57 -8.06 10.42 17.58
C SER A 57 -7.83 11.74 18.30
N PRO A 58 -7.42 11.75 19.57
CA PRO A 58 -7.18 12.99 20.31
C PRO A 58 -6.13 13.90 19.66
N ASP A 59 -5.17 13.31 18.96
CA ASP A 59 -4.13 13.96 18.16
C ASP A 59 -4.54 14.14 16.69
N GLY A 60 -5.75 13.77 16.28
CA GLY A 60 -6.21 13.89 14.90
C GLY A 60 -6.32 15.36 14.44
N PHE A 61 -6.10 15.62 13.16
CA PHE A 61 -6.12 16.99 12.62
C PHE A 61 -7.46 17.72 12.89
N ILE A 62 -8.59 17.08 12.61
CA ILE A 62 -9.92 17.68 12.82
C ILE A 62 -10.23 17.79 14.31
N ALA A 63 -9.83 16.78 15.10
CA ALA A 63 -9.98 16.80 16.56
C ALA A 63 -9.26 17.99 17.20
N GLY A 64 -8.02 18.24 16.78
CA GLY A 64 -7.21 19.37 17.23
C GLY A 64 -7.78 20.70 16.77
N LEU A 65 -8.14 20.82 15.48
CA LEU A 65 -8.67 22.05 14.87
C LEU A 65 -9.97 22.52 15.53
N LEU A 66 -10.87 21.60 15.85
CA LEU A 66 -12.18 21.90 16.44
C LEU A 66 -12.19 21.76 17.97
N HIS A 67 -11.04 21.49 18.58
CA HIS A 67 -10.92 21.20 20.02
C HIS A 67 -11.90 20.12 20.52
N LEU A 68 -12.13 19.06 19.73
CA LEU A 68 -13.18 18.08 20.02
C LEU A 68 -13.01 17.39 21.39
N ASN A 69 -11.78 17.22 21.87
CA ASN A 69 -11.50 16.64 23.19
C ASN A 69 -12.11 17.45 24.35
N SER A 70 -12.26 18.77 24.21
CA SER A 70 -12.86 19.61 25.25
C SER A 70 -14.39 19.55 25.23
N ILE A 71 -14.98 19.28 24.06
CA ILE A 71 -16.43 19.17 23.85
C ILE A 71 -16.92 17.76 24.18
N PHE A 72 -16.16 16.75 23.76
CA PHE A 72 -16.46 15.33 23.92
C PHE A 72 -15.32 14.64 24.67
N PRO A 73 -15.34 14.65 26.01
CA PRO A 73 -14.33 13.96 26.81
C PRO A 73 -14.39 12.45 26.51
N ASN A 74 -13.22 11.81 26.34
CA ASN A 74 -13.02 10.41 25.92
C ASN A 74 -13.18 10.12 24.41
N LEU A 75 -12.77 11.03 23.52
CA LEU A 75 -12.69 10.81 22.08
C LEU A 75 -12.00 9.48 21.69
N GLU A 76 -10.91 9.14 22.37
CA GLU A 76 -10.19 7.87 22.21
C GLU A 76 -11.09 6.64 22.40
N LYS A 77 -11.98 6.67 23.41
CA LYS A 77 -12.93 5.55 23.62
C LYS A 77 -13.95 5.44 22.49
N ALA A 78 -14.29 6.55 21.83
CA ALA A 78 -15.19 6.53 20.68
C ALA A 78 -14.56 5.85 19.45
N GLN A 79 -13.23 5.81 19.33
CA GLN A 79 -12.55 5.04 18.27
C GLN A 79 -12.93 3.56 18.31
N ALA A 80 -13.24 3.01 19.49
CA ALA A 80 -13.65 1.61 19.67
C ALA A 80 -14.94 1.24 18.91
N ILE A 81 -15.80 2.22 18.59
CA ILE A 81 -17.02 1.99 17.76
C ILE A 81 -16.64 1.51 16.36
N PHE A 82 -15.53 2.03 15.83
CA PHE A 82 -15.12 1.85 14.44
C PHE A 82 -14.01 0.80 14.26
N THR A 83 -13.27 0.48 15.33
CA THR A 83 -12.25 -0.57 15.31
C THR A 83 -12.73 -1.91 14.74
N PRO A 84 -13.94 -2.43 15.07
CA PRO A 84 -14.44 -3.67 14.48
C PRO A 84 -14.59 -3.62 12.95
N VAL A 85 -14.96 -2.46 12.40
CA VAL A 85 -15.10 -2.28 10.94
C VAL A 85 -13.72 -2.39 10.27
N MET A 86 -12.69 -1.75 10.83
CA MET A 86 -11.32 -1.88 10.35
C MET A 86 -10.81 -3.32 10.46
N ASN A 87 -11.12 -3.99 11.57
CA ASN A 87 -10.78 -5.40 11.81
C ASN A 87 -11.42 -6.35 10.79
N GLY A 88 -12.65 -6.08 10.37
CA GLY A 88 -13.36 -6.84 9.33
C GLY A 88 -13.04 -6.43 7.88
N SER A 89 -12.11 -5.51 7.65
CA SER A 89 -11.79 -4.97 6.32
C SER A 89 -10.29 -4.95 6.04
N VAL A 90 -9.62 -3.80 6.21
CA VAL A 90 -8.20 -3.61 5.86
C VAL A 90 -7.27 -4.53 6.68
N ASN A 91 -7.65 -4.87 7.91
CA ASN A 91 -6.85 -5.71 8.80
C ASN A 91 -6.93 -7.21 8.48
N ILE A 92 -7.79 -7.62 7.54
CA ILE A 92 -7.86 -9.01 7.02
C ILE A 92 -7.66 -9.07 5.50
N MET A 93 -7.18 -7.98 4.91
CA MET A 93 -7.04 -7.83 3.47
C MET A 93 -6.14 -8.92 2.85
N SER A 94 -5.10 -9.38 3.53
CA SER A 94 -4.25 -10.47 3.04
C SER A 94 -5.02 -11.78 2.86
N ILE A 95 -5.98 -12.08 3.74
CA ILE A 95 -6.84 -13.25 3.62
C ILE A 95 -7.75 -13.10 2.39
N MET A 96 -8.36 -11.93 2.22
CA MET A 96 -9.22 -11.63 1.07
C MET A 96 -8.46 -11.76 -0.26
N ILE A 97 -7.25 -11.19 -0.32
CA ILE A 97 -6.41 -11.25 -1.52
C ILE A 97 -5.92 -12.67 -1.79
N ALA A 98 -5.53 -13.44 -0.77
CA ALA A 98 -5.14 -14.84 -0.95
C ALA A 98 -6.25 -15.64 -1.65
N PHE A 99 -7.50 -15.46 -1.18
CA PHE A 99 -8.67 -16.08 -1.79
C PHE A 99 -8.92 -15.59 -3.22
N LEU A 100 -9.03 -14.27 -3.41
CA LEU A 100 -9.45 -13.67 -4.68
C LEU A 100 -8.45 -13.93 -5.80
N VAL A 101 -7.15 -13.84 -5.51
CA VAL A 101 -6.10 -14.10 -6.51
C VAL A 101 -6.12 -15.57 -6.94
N ALA A 102 -6.20 -16.50 -6.00
CA ALA A 102 -6.25 -17.94 -6.33
C ALA A 102 -7.54 -18.30 -7.07
N ARG A 103 -8.67 -17.72 -6.67
CA ARG A 103 -9.96 -17.87 -7.36
C ARG A 103 -9.88 -17.38 -8.80
N ASN A 104 -9.37 -16.18 -9.03
CA ASN A 104 -9.24 -15.60 -10.37
C ASN A 104 -8.29 -16.41 -11.26
N MET A 105 -7.18 -16.91 -10.68
CA MET A 105 -6.30 -17.86 -11.36
C MET A 105 -7.05 -19.12 -11.79
N ALA A 106 -7.79 -19.76 -10.89
CA ALA A 106 -8.55 -20.97 -11.17
C ALA A 106 -9.62 -20.77 -12.26
N ILE A 107 -10.30 -19.61 -12.29
CA ILE A 107 -11.21 -19.23 -13.39
C ILE A 107 -10.45 -19.21 -14.72
N SER A 108 -9.26 -18.61 -14.78
CA SER A 108 -8.43 -18.54 -16.00
C SER A 108 -7.89 -19.91 -16.47
N TYR A 109 -7.94 -20.91 -15.59
CA TYR A 109 -7.61 -22.31 -15.85
C TYR A 109 -8.84 -23.21 -16.00
N GLU A 110 -10.05 -22.65 -15.96
CA GLU A 110 -11.32 -23.39 -16.03
C GLU A 110 -11.39 -24.52 -14.98
N GLN A 111 -10.88 -24.24 -13.77
CA GLN A 111 -10.90 -25.15 -12.63
C GLN A 111 -11.83 -24.65 -11.53
N ASP A 112 -11.97 -25.44 -10.46
CA ASP A 112 -12.82 -25.10 -9.33
C ASP A 112 -12.32 -23.84 -8.60
N ASP A 113 -13.00 -22.72 -8.84
CA ASP A 113 -12.60 -21.41 -8.38
C ASP A 113 -12.74 -21.24 -6.86
N LEU A 114 -13.88 -21.66 -6.32
CA LEU A 114 -14.18 -21.58 -4.89
C LEU A 114 -13.22 -22.45 -4.08
N LEU A 115 -13.04 -23.72 -4.46
CA LEU A 115 -12.20 -24.64 -3.70
C LEU A 115 -10.72 -24.27 -3.83
N CYS A 116 -10.28 -23.74 -4.97
CA CYS A 116 -8.93 -23.20 -5.11
C CYS A 116 -8.70 -21.98 -4.19
N GLY A 117 -9.67 -21.06 -4.15
CA GLY A 117 -9.62 -19.88 -3.27
C GLY A 117 -9.55 -20.26 -1.79
N LEU A 118 -10.41 -21.19 -1.35
CA LEU A 118 -10.40 -21.70 0.03
C LEU A 118 -9.10 -22.42 0.37
N THR A 119 -8.53 -23.16 -0.59
CA THR A 119 -7.22 -23.82 -0.43
C THR A 119 -6.11 -22.80 -0.23
N ALA A 120 -6.15 -21.66 -0.95
CA ALA A 120 -5.15 -20.60 -0.79
C ALA A 120 -5.21 -19.93 0.59
N ILE A 121 -6.40 -19.78 1.19
CA ILE A 121 -6.52 -19.34 2.58
C ILE A 121 -5.84 -20.36 3.51
N GLY A 122 -6.14 -21.65 3.36
CA GLY A 122 -5.51 -22.71 4.15
C GLY A 122 -3.98 -22.72 4.02
N ALA A 123 -3.47 -22.64 2.79
CA ALA A 123 -2.06 -22.54 2.48
C ALA A 123 -1.40 -21.30 3.11
N PHE A 124 -2.08 -20.15 3.08
CA PHE A 124 -1.60 -18.92 3.71
C PHE A 124 -1.43 -19.07 5.22
N PHE A 125 -2.40 -19.69 5.89
CA PHE A 125 -2.31 -19.96 7.34
C PHE A 125 -1.29 -21.04 7.70
N ILE A 126 -0.97 -21.96 6.78
CA ILE A 126 0.11 -22.94 6.99
C ILE A 126 1.49 -22.26 7.07
N VAL A 127 1.76 -21.26 6.22
CA VAL A 127 3.03 -20.52 6.22
C VAL A 127 3.02 -19.26 7.09
N TYR A 128 1.89 -19.00 7.76
CA TYR A 128 1.74 -17.83 8.62
C TYR A 128 2.64 -17.92 9.85
N THR A 129 2.90 -16.78 10.50
CA THR A 129 3.72 -16.72 11.70
C THR A 129 3.20 -17.69 12.77
N PRO A 130 4.08 -18.51 13.40
CA PRO A 130 3.67 -19.47 14.40
C PRO A 130 2.91 -18.83 15.57
N TYR A 131 2.06 -19.64 16.22
CA TYR A 131 1.37 -19.24 17.43
C TYR A 131 2.37 -18.89 18.53
N GLN A 132 2.10 -17.81 19.25
CA GLN A 132 2.81 -17.45 20.46
C GLN A 132 2.09 -18.04 21.66
N MET A 133 2.82 -18.74 22.52
CA MET A 133 2.27 -19.27 23.77
C MET A 133 2.41 -18.19 24.85
N ILE A 134 1.29 -17.62 25.28
CA ILE A 134 1.22 -16.65 26.38
C ILE A 134 0.31 -17.26 27.44
N ASP A 135 0.81 -17.41 28.66
CA ASP A 135 0.07 -18.00 29.79
C ASP A 135 -0.58 -19.36 29.47
N GLY A 136 0.09 -20.17 28.65
CA GLY A 136 -0.39 -21.50 28.23
C GLY A 136 -1.47 -21.49 27.15
N GLN A 137 -1.88 -20.33 26.64
CA GLN A 137 -2.80 -20.19 25.51
C GLN A 137 -2.06 -19.83 24.22
N ALA A 138 -2.54 -20.37 23.11
CA ALA A 138 -1.98 -20.11 21.79
C ALA A 138 -2.62 -18.86 21.17
N PHE A 139 -1.80 -17.83 20.91
CA PHE A 139 -2.22 -16.59 20.27
C PHE A 139 -1.66 -16.48 18.86
N LEU A 140 -2.52 -16.14 17.90
CA LEU A 140 -2.11 -15.82 16.55
C LEU A 140 -1.97 -14.30 16.41
N THR A 141 -0.81 -13.84 15.94
CA THR A 141 -0.61 -12.40 15.68
C THR A 141 -1.47 -11.94 14.51
N THR A 142 -2.09 -10.77 14.64
CA THR A 142 -2.87 -10.12 13.56
C THR A 142 -1.99 -9.28 12.63
N LYS A 143 -0.69 -9.13 12.94
CA LYS A 143 0.25 -8.25 12.24
C LYS A 143 0.25 -8.40 10.72
N TYR A 144 0.21 -9.64 10.23
CA TYR A 144 0.30 -9.95 8.80
C TYR A 144 -1.05 -10.32 8.17
N LEU A 145 -2.19 -10.13 8.86
CA LEU A 145 -3.51 -10.34 8.27
C LEU A 145 -3.95 -9.17 7.37
N GLY A 146 -3.47 -7.96 7.69
CA GLY A 146 -3.74 -6.74 6.93
C GLY A 146 -2.72 -6.50 5.82
N ALA A 147 -2.48 -5.23 5.49
CA ALA A 147 -1.61 -4.86 4.37
C ALA A 147 -0.15 -5.39 4.46
N GLN A 148 0.34 -5.67 5.67
CA GLN A 148 1.71 -6.16 5.85
C GLN A 148 1.94 -7.58 5.30
N GLY A 149 0.91 -8.43 5.23
CA GLY A 149 1.05 -9.80 4.71
C GLY A 149 0.70 -9.96 3.24
N LEU A 150 0.33 -8.88 2.53
CA LEU A 150 -0.23 -8.93 1.18
C LEU A 150 0.69 -9.63 0.19
N PHE A 151 1.98 -9.34 0.28
CA PHE A 151 2.98 -9.93 -0.60
C PHE A 151 3.08 -11.45 -0.47
N VAL A 152 3.12 -11.95 0.77
CA VAL A 152 3.10 -13.39 1.03
C VAL A 152 1.77 -13.98 0.59
N ALA A 153 0.65 -13.33 0.86
CA ALA A 153 -0.67 -13.78 0.42
C ALA A 153 -0.75 -13.95 -1.11
N VAL A 154 -0.23 -12.98 -1.89
CA VAL A 154 -0.19 -13.05 -3.35
C VAL A 154 0.68 -14.21 -3.82
N ILE A 155 1.91 -14.36 -3.29
CA ILE A 155 2.82 -15.45 -3.67
C ILE A 155 2.18 -16.82 -3.36
N VAL A 156 1.65 -16.99 -2.16
CA VAL A 156 1.01 -18.22 -1.73
C VAL A 156 -0.20 -18.53 -2.60
N ALA A 157 -1.03 -17.53 -2.92
CA ALA A 157 -2.19 -17.71 -3.79
C ALA A 157 -1.80 -18.14 -5.22
N LEU A 158 -0.77 -17.51 -5.80
CA LEU A 158 -0.27 -17.87 -7.13
C LEU A 158 0.28 -19.30 -7.14
N ILE A 159 1.13 -19.66 -6.19
CA ILE A 159 1.69 -21.02 -6.09
C ILE A 159 0.58 -22.05 -5.83
N THR A 160 -0.32 -21.76 -4.89
CA THR A 160 -1.49 -22.62 -4.59
C THR A 160 -2.29 -22.87 -5.84
N SER A 161 -2.67 -21.82 -6.56
CA SER A 161 -3.51 -21.95 -7.75
C SER A 161 -2.83 -22.69 -8.89
N GLU A 162 -1.52 -22.49 -9.12
CA GLU A 162 -0.76 -23.23 -10.13
C GLU A 162 -0.69 -24.73 -9.81
N ILE A 163 -0.38 -25.09 -8.56
CA ILE A 163 -0.31 -26.50 -8.16
C ILE A 163 -1.71 -27.12 -8.21
N PHE A 164 -2.70 -26.47 -7.57
CA PHE A 164 -4.08 -26.94 -7.53
C PHE A 164 -4.64 -27.19 -8.93
N CYS A 165 -4.54 -26.19 -9.83
CA CYS A 165 -5.16 -26.28 -11.15
C CYS A 165 -4.51 -27.36 -12.02
N ARG A 166 -3.19 -27.54 -11.93
CA ARG A 166 -2.49 -28.59 -12.69
C ARG A 166 -2.85 -29.99 -12.19
N LEU A 167 -2.98 -30.16 -10.87
CA LEU A 167 -3.41 -31.43 -10.28
C LEU A 167 -4.88 -31.74 -10.57
N ALA A 168 -5.76 -30.73 -10.50
CA ALA A 168 -7.20 -30.87 -10.77
C ALA A 168 -7.52 -31.24 -12.23
N ARG A 169 -6.62 -30.95 -13.16
CA ARG A 169 -6.72 -31.38 -14.57
C ARG A 169 -6.31 -32.82 -14.80
N ASN A 170 -5.61 -33.44 -13.86
CA ASN A 170 -5.13 -34.80 -14.01
C ASN A 170 -6.19 -35.81 -13.54
N PRO A 171 -6.79 -36.61 -14.44
CA PRO A 171 -7.85 -37.56 -14.06
C PRO A 171 -7.38 -38.63 -13.07
N LYS A 172 -6.07 -38.90 -12.99
CA LYS A 172 -5.50 -39.86 -12.02
C LYS A 172 -5.48 -39.34 -10.59
N ILE A 173 -5.61 -38.03 -10.41
CA ILE A 173 -5.53 -37.34 -9.13
C ILE A 173 -6.92 -36.79 -8.74
N THR A 174 -7.91 -36.86 -9.63
CA THR A 174 -9.30 -36.50 -9.32
C THR A 174 -10.13 -37.73 -8.93
N ILE A 175 -11.06 -37.55 -8.00
CA ILE A 175 -11.98 -38.61 -7.58
C ILE A 175 -13.35 -38.42 -8.26
N THR A 176 -13.79 -39.42 -9.01
CA THR A 176 -15.10 -39.40 -9.67
C THR A 176 -16.13 -40.11 -8.79
N MET A 177 -17.23 -39.42 -8.48
CA MET A 177 -18.32 -39.98 -7.68
C MET A 177 -19.43 -40.60 -8.57
N PRO A 178 -20.13 -41.64 -8.10
CA PRO A 178 -21.33 -42.16 -8.77
C PRO A 178 -22.42 -41.09 -8.92
N ALA A 179 -23.30 -41.25 -9.91
CA ALA A 179 -24.39 -40.31 -10.19
C ALA A 179 -25.40 -40.14 -9.04
N ALA A 180 -25.47 -41.11 -8.11
CA ALA A 180 -26.32 -41.05 -6.93
C ALA A 180 -25.83 -40.05 -5.85
N VAL A 181 -24.58 -39.57 -5.95
CA VAL A 181 -23.98 -38.67 -4.96
C VAL A 181 -24.41 -37.22 -5.24
N PRO A 182 -24.85 -36.45 -4.23
CA PRO A 182 -25.21 -35.05 -4.41
C PRO A 182 -24.11 -34.22 -5.08
N PRO A 183 -24.44 -33.28 -6.00
CA PRO A 183 -23.46 -32.54 -6.79
C PRO A 183 -22.41 -31.79 -5.95
N ALA A 184 -22.80 -31.22 -4.81
CA ALA A 184 -21.88 -30.52 -3.91
C ALA A 184 -20.80 -31.45 -3.33
N VAL A 185 -21.18 -32.68 -2.96
CA VAL A 185 -20.24 -33.69 -2.45
C VAL A 185 -19.31 -34.15 -3.56
N ALA A 186 -19.86 -34.44 -4.76
CA ALA A 186 -19.05 -34.82 -5.91
C ALA A 186 -18.01 -33.75 -6.28
N ARG A 187 -18.39 -32.47 -6.24
CA ARG A 187 -17.50 -31.32 -6.47
C ARG A 187 -16.33 -31.30 -5.48
N SER A 188 -16.61 -31.41 -4.18
CA SER A 188 -15.58 -31.40 -3.13
C SER A 188 -14.61 -32.57 -3.22
N PHE A 189 -15.10 -33.78 -3.49
CA PHE A 189 -14.25 -34.96 -3.61
C PHE A 189 -13.41 -34.97 -4.88
N LYS A 190 -13.92 -34.42 -5.99
CA LYS A 190 -13.18 -34.32 -7.26
C LYS A 190 -11.79 -33.70 -7.07
N VAL A 191 -11.68 -32.68 -6.22
CA VAL A 191 -10.42 -31.96 -5.97
C VAL A 191 -9.80 -32.25 -4.61
N LEU A 192 -10.22 -33.30 -3.91
CA LEU A 192 -9.70 -33.65 -2.58
C LEU A 192 -8.17 -33.87 -2.59
N LEU A 193 -7.65 -34.69 -3.51
CA LEU A 193 -6.20 -34.93 -3.61
C LEU A 193 -5.41 -33.69 -4.07
N PRO A 194 -5.87 -32.89 -5.06
CA PRO A 194 -5.26 -31.59 -5.35
C PRO A 194 -5.12 -30.70 -4.11
N ILE A 195 -6.18 -30.57 -3.31
CA ILE A 195 -6.14 -29.81 -2.05
C ILE A 195 -5.10 -30.41 -1.10
N PHE A 196 -5.17 -31.71 -0.87
CA PHE A 196 -4.24 -32.41 0.03
C PHE A 196 -2.77 -32.16 -0.34
N PHE A 197 -2.41 -32.30 -1.62
CA PHE A 197 -1.03 -32.11 -2.07
C PHE A 197 -0.57 -30.66 -1.94
N VAL A 198 -1.43 -29.66 -2.18
CA VAL A 198 -1.10 -28.25 -1.93
C VAL A 198 -0.82 -28.03 -0.44
N MET A 199 -1.68 -28.53 0.44
CA MET A 199 -1.52 -28.36 1.89
C MET A 199 -0.23 -29.04 2.40
N VAL A 200 0.07 -30.24 1.94
CA VAL A 200 1.31 -30.96 2.27
C VAL A 200 2.54 -30.20 1.74
N PHE A 201 2.48 -29.67 0.52
CA PHE A 201 3.56 -28.86 -0.05
C PHE A 201 3.87 -27.64 0.82
N PHE A 202 2.87 -26.86 1.19
CA PHE A 202 3.07 -25.68 2.05
C PHE A 202 3.49 -26.06 3.46
N SER A 203 3.04 -27.19 3.98
CA SER A 203 3.46 -27.69 5.31
C SER A 203 4.95 -28.04 5.32
N ALA A 204 5.42 -28.79 4.31
CA ALA A 204 6.83 -29.10 4.14
C ALA A 204 7.67 -27.83 3.93
N LEU A 205 7.18 -26.89 3.11
CA LEU A 205 7.82 -25.59 2.89
C LEU A 205 7.94 -24.81 4.21
N ASN A 206 6.85 -24.73 4.99
CA ASN A 206 6.85 -24.04 6.27
C ASN A 206 7.83 -24.66 7.26
N TYR A 207 7.87 -26.00 7.35
CA TYR A 207 8.85 -26.71 8.17
C TYR A 207 10.28 -26.28 7.81
N CYS A 208 10.66 -26.33 6.52
CA CYS A 208 11.96 -25.88 6.06
C CYS A 208 12.23 -24.40 6.36
N LEU A 209 11.23 -23.52 6.20
CA LEU A 209 11.36 -22.09 6.48
C LEU A 209 11.62 -21.82 7.97
N THR A 210 10.92 -22.52 8.86
CA THR A 210 11.08 -22.34 10.31
C THR A 210 12.44 -22.79 10.85
N LEU A 211 13.17 -23.64 10.10
CA LEU A 211 14.57 -23.97 10.42
C LEU A 211 15.53 -22.79 10.20
N ILE A 212 15.18 -21.85 9.32
CA ILE A 212 16.00 -20.68 8.97
C ILE A 212 15.48 -19.42 9.68
N SER A 213 14.17 -19.23 9.69
CA SER A 213 13.48 -18.11 10.33
C SER A 213 12.33 -18.61 11.21
N PRO A 214 12.58 -18.78 12.52
CA PRO A 214 11.55 -19.25 13.46
C PRO A 214 10.32 -18.36 13.54
N ALA A 215 10.43 -17.07 13.18
CA ALA A 215 9.34 -16.10 13.17
C ALA A 215 8.42 -16.19 11.93
N GLY A 216 8.75 -17.07 10.98
CA GLY A 216 7.94 -17.36 9.79
C GLY A 216 8.28 -16.50 8.57
N LEU A 217 7.64 -16.82 7.44
CA LEU A 217 8.00 -16.28 6.13
C LEU A 217 7.86 -14.75 6.03
N ASN A 218 6.79 -14.19 6.59
CA ASN A 218 6.58 -12.75 6.57
C ASN A 218 7.74 -12.02 7.28
N ASP A 219 8.13 -12.50 8.46
CA ASP A 219 9.20 -11.87 9.23
C ASP A 219 10.56 -11.96 8.54
N LEU A 220 10.86 -13.12 7.92
CA LEU A 220 12.05 -13.30 7.09
C LEU A 220 12.12 -12.26 5.96
N ILE A 221 11.03 -12.07 5.21
CA ILE A 221 10.97 -11.11 4.10
C ILE A 221 11.22 -9.69 4.61
N TYR A 222 10.55 -9.28 5.69
CA TYR A 222 10.74 -7.95 6.26
C TYR A 222 12.17 -7.76 6.76
N THR A 223 12.76 -8.75 7.42
CA THR A 223 14.13 -8.71 7.92
C THR A 223 15.14 -8.57 6.77
N LEU A 224 14.97 -9.33 5.68
CA LEU A 224 15.83 -9.25 4.50
C LEU A 224 15.76 -7.88 3.82
N ILE A 225 14.58 -7.26 3.76
CA ILE A 225 14.38 -5.92 3.20
C ILE A 225 14.96 -4.84 4.13
N GLN A 226 14.73 -4.95 5.43
CA GLN A 226 15.08 -3.92 6.41
C GLN A 226 16.57 -3.89 6.76
N THR A 227 17.23 -5.06 6.84
CA THR A 227 18.65 -5.17 7.24
C THR A 227 19.60 -4.26 6.44
N PRO A 228 19.55 -4.19 5.10
CA PRO A 228 20.43 -3.30 4.35
C PRO A 228 20.16 -1.80 4.58
N LEU A 229 19.00 -1.44 5.15
CA LEU A 229 18.57 -0.05 5.35
C LEU A 229 18.91 0.49 6.75
N LYS A 230 19.36 -0.37 7.69
CA LYS A 230 19.53 0.00 9.12
C LYS A 230 20.63 1.04 9.38
N HIS A 231 21.63 1.16 8.52
CA HIS A 231 22.84 1.93 8.80
C HIS A 231 22.94 3.25 8.03
N MET A 232 21.82 3.78 7.55
CA MET A 232 21.84 4.91 6.61
C MET A 232 22.10 6.28 7.25
N GLY A 233 21.95 6.41 8.58
CA GLY A 233 22.11 7.67 9.31
C GLY A 233 21.13 8.77 8.87
N THR A 234 21.25 9.97 9.46
CA THR A 234 20.39 11.12 9.17
C THR A 234 20.95 11.97 8.03
N ASN A 235 20.44 11.79 6.81
CA ASN A 235 20.81 12.59 5.65
C ASN A 235 19.78 12.47 4.51
N ILE A 236 19.95 13.28 3.47
CA ILE A 236 19.02 13.32 2.32
C ILE A 236 18.99 12.00 1.54
N PHE A 237 20.12 11.30 1.40
CA PHE A 237 20.16 10.01 0.71
C PHE A 237 19.36 8.96 1.47
N ALA A 238 19.43 8.96 2.80
CA ALA A 238 18.62 8.11 3.66
C ALA A 238 17.13 8.33 3.39
N VAL A 239 16.68 9.59 3.39
CA VAL A 239 15.27 9.94 3.12
C VAL A 239 14.82 9.52 1.71
N ILE A 240 15.61 9.85 0.68
CA ILE A 240 15.27 9.55 -0.72
C ILE A 240 15.23 8.05 -0.96
N ILE A 241 16.24 7.30 -0.52
CA ILE A 241 16.31 5.85 -0.73
C ILE A 241 15.21 5.15 0.06
N LEU A 242 14.96 5.51 1.32
CA LEU A 242 13.88 4.92 2.10
C LEU A 242 12.50 5.20 1.47
N GLY A 243 12.29 6.42 0.97
CA GLY A 243 11.06 6.78 0.25
C GLY A 243 10.91 6.01 -1.05
N ALA A 244 11.97 5.95 -1.87
CA ALA A 244 11.96 5.22 -3.14
C ALA A 244 11.74 3.72 -2.94
N VAL A 245 12.43 3.10 -1.97
CA VAL A 245 12.25 1.70 -1.60
C VAL A 245 10.83 1.47 -1.09
N GLY A 246 10.32 2.32 -0.19
CA GLY A 246 8.94 2.22 0.31
C GLY A 246 7.90 2.24 -0.80
N ASN A 247 8.05 3.15 -1.77
CA ASN A 247 7.12 3.23 -2.91
C ASN A 247 7.31 2.06 -3.89
N PHE A 248 8.54 1.59 -4.09
CA PHE A 248 8.81 0.41 -4.90
C PHE A 248 8.17 -0.85 -4.28
N LEU A 249 8.29 -1.02 -2.97
CA LEU A 249 7.66 -2.11 -2.22
C LEU A 249 6.14 -2.12 -2.40
N TRP A 250 5.50 -0.94 -2.39
CA TRP A 250 4.07 -0.80 -2.66
C TRP A 250 3.67 -1.36 -4.02
N VAL A 251 4.48 -1.12 -5.05
CA VAL A 251 4.22 -1.65 -6.40
C VAL A 251 4.29 -3.17 -6.42
N LEU A 252 5.10 -3.78 -5.55
CA LEU A 252 5.15 -5.23 -5.36
C LEU A 252 4.02 -5.79 -4.47
N GLY A 253 3.19 -4.92 -3.88
CA GLY A 253 2.15 -5.33 -2.92
C GLY A 253 2.65 -5.47 -1.48
N ILE A 254 3.81 -4.89 -1.14
CA ILE A 254 4.32 -4.76 0.23
C ILE A 254 4.01 -3.34 0.72
N HIS A 255 3.36 -3.20 1.87
CA HIS A 255 2.97 -1.89 2.39
C HIS A 255 4.18 -1.05 2.86
N GLY A 256 4.76 -0.26 1.95
CA GLY A 256 6.02 0.48 2.12
C GLY A 256 6.19 1.26 3.43
N PRO A 257 5.23 2.13 3.82
CA PRO A 257 5.32 2.89 5.08
C PRO A 257 5.45 2.01 6.33
N ASN A 258 4.80 0.84 6.33
CA ASN A 258 4.83 -0.10 7.45
C ASN A 258 6.12 -0.91 7.44
N THR A 259 6.64 -1.27 6.26
CA THR A 259 7.91 -1.98 6.15
C THR A 259 9.10 -1.10 6.52
N THR A 260 9.03 0.20 6.24
CA THR A 260 10.12 1.14 6.52
C THR A 260 10.00 1.81 7.89
N SER A 261 8.86 1.72 8.59
CA SER A 261 8.62 2.47 9.84
C SER A 261 9.68 2.21 10.92
N ALA A 262 10.01 0.95 11.20
CA ALA A 262 11.01 0.61 12.20
C ALA A 262 12.40 1.21 11.89
N ILE A 263 12.76 1.27 10.61
CA ILE A 263 14.01 1.91 10.17
C ILE A 263 13.91 3.42 10.33
N ARG A 264 12.79 4.02 9.93
CA ARG A 264 12.55 5.47 10.07
C ARG A 264 12.63 5.89 11.54
N GLU A 265 12.00 5.15 12.44
CA GLU A 265 12.05 5.39 13.88
C GLU A 265 13.48 5.24 14.42
N THR A 266 14.17 4.16 14.05
CA THR A 266 15.57 3.94 14.48
C THR A 266 16.50 5.06 14.01
N VAL A 267 16.30 5.58 12.80
CA VAL A 267 17.21 6.56 12.19
C VAL A 267 16.86 8.00 12.58
N PHE A 268 15.59 8.36 12.71
CA PHE A 268 15.16 9.76 12.79
C PHE A 268 14.50 10.16 14.12
N SER A 269 14.14 9.24 15.02
CA SER A 269 13.39 9.60 16.24
C SER A 269 14.16 10.54 17.17
N GLU A 270 15.45 10.27 17.40
CA GLU A 270 16.30 11.13 18.25
C GLU A 270 16.46 12.52 17.63
N ALA A 271 16.79 12.59 16.34
CA ALA A 271 16.90 13.85 15.60
C ALA A 271 15.59 14.68 15.62
N ASN A 272 14.44 14.02 15.49
CA ASN A 272 13.14 14.68 15.57
C ASN A 272 12.87 15.22 16.99
N LEU A 273 13.25 14.48 18.02
CA LEU A 273 13.10 14.93 19.41
C LEU A 273 14.00 16.12 19.75
N GLU A 274 15.22 16.15 19.21
CA GLU A 274 16.13 17.29 19.36
C GLU A 274 15.61 18.54 18.64
N ASN A 275 15.08 18.40 17.42
CA ASN A 275 14.42 19.51 16.74
C ASN A 275 13.22 20.05 17.52
N LEU A 276 12.37 19.17 18.05
CA LEU A 276 11.22 19.57 18.87
C LEU A 276 11.67 20.32 20.14
N SER A 277 12.71 19.80 20.80
CA SER A 277 13.29 20.42 21.99
C SER A 277 13.88 21.81 21.68
N TRP A 278 14.57 21.94 20.55
CA TRP A 278 15.07 23.21 20.05
C TRP A 278 13.93 24.22 19.87
N ALA A 279 12.86 23.81 19.18
CA ALA A 279 11.72 24.67 18.91
C ALA A 279 10.97 25.09 20.19
N ALA A 280 10.88 24.20 21.18
CA ALA A 280 10.30 24.51 22.47
C ALA A 280 11.14 25.53 23.27
N GLN A 281 12.47 25.44 23.20
CA GLN A 281 13.38 26.34 23.92
C GLN A 281 13.50 27.72 23.26
N HIS A 282 13.50 27.78 21.93
CA HIS A 282 13.76 29.02 21.18
C HIS A 282 12.49 29.69 20.63
N GLY A 283 11.33 29.00 20.68
CA GLY A 283 10.08 29.50 20.12
C GLY A 283 10.05 29.56 18.59
N THR A 284 10.98 28.89 17.92
CA THR A 284 11.14 28.89 16.47
C THR A 284 11.80 27.59 16.00
N THR A 285 11.45 27.12 14.79
CA THR A 285 12.09 25.94 14.19
C THR A 285 13.33 26.30 13.35
N TRP A 286 13.60 27.60 13.15
CA TRP A 286 14.84 28.07 12.54
C TRP A 286 16.06 27.67 13.37
N GLY A 287 17.11 27.19 12.70
CA GLY A 287 18.35 26.75 13.36
C GLY A 287 18.27 25.39 14.07
N ALA A 288 17.18 24.63 13.89
CA ALA A 288 17.08 23.29 14.49
C ALA A 288 18.24 22.38 14.02
N PRO A 289 18.82 21.57 14.93
CA PRO A 289 20.10 20.89 14.70
C PRO A 289 20.06 19.82 13.60
N TYR A 290 18.89 19.22 13.32
CA TYR A 290 18.73 18.18 12.31
C TYR A 290 17.72 18.59 11.24
N PRO A 291 18.07 19.49 10.32
CA PRO A 291 17.10 19.99 9.34
C PRO A 291 16.64 18.93 8.33
N ILE A 292 17.41 17.84 8.16
CA ILE A 292 17.19 16.82 7.14
C ILE A 292 16.74 15.49 7.79
N THR A 293 15.47 15.43 8.15
CA THR A 293 14.81 14.23 8.70
C THR A 293 13.75 13.70 7.75
N TRP A 294 13.27 12.47 8.01
CA TRP A 294 12.12 11.92 7.31
C TRP A 294 10.89 12.83 7.36
N THR A 295 10.57 13.38 8.54
CA THR A 295 9.43 14.27 8.74
C THR A 295 9.61 15.61 8.02
N SER A 296 10.81 16.20 8.09
CA SER A 296 11.13 17.48 7.47
C SER A 296 11.12 17.44 5.94
N ILE A 297 11.45 16.31 5.34
CA ILE A 297 11.58 16.20 3.89
C ILE A 297 10.46 15.34 3.29
N ASN A 298 10.34 14.08 3.72
CA ASN A 298 9.41 13.14 3.09
C ASN A 298 7.95 13.42 3.47
N ASP A 299 7.61 13.44 4.76
CA ASP A 299 6.21 13.62 5.17
C ASP A 299 5.69 15.01 4.78
N ALA A 300 6.53 16.05 4.93
CA ALA A 300 6.18 17.43 4.60
C ALA A 300 5.95 17.68 3.10
N PHE A 301 6.75 17.06 2.22
CA PHE A 301 6.79 17.46 0.80
C PHE A 301 6.58 16.31 -0.20
N ALA A 302 6.81 15.06 0.21
CA ALA A 302 6.87 13.90 -0.68
C ALA A 302 5.82 12.81 -0.38
N ASN A 303 4.87 13.07 0.51
CA ASN A 303 3.85 12.11 0.94
C ASN A 303 2.42 12.70 0.98
N CYS A 304 2.18 13.83 0.29
CA CYS A 304 0.85 14.44 0.19
C CYS A 304 -0.12 13.54 -0.59
N GLY A 305 -1.20 13.11 0.06
CA GLY A 305 -2.05 12.05 -0.46
C GLY A 305 -1.47 10.66 -0.27
N GLY A 306 -0.64 10.46 0.75
CA GLY A 306 -0.02 9.18 1.05
C GLY A 306 1.13 8.84 0.10
N SER A 307 1.49 7.55 0.06
CA SER A 307 2.61 7.04 -0.73
C SER A 307 2.49 7.43 -2.20
N GLY A 308 3.63 7.73 -2.83
CA GLY A 308 3.69 8.20 -4.22
C GLY A 308 3.14 9.60 -4.47
N MET A 309 2.73 10.33 -3.43
CA MET A 309 1.97 11.58 -3.53
C MET A 309 0.70 11.47 -4.37
N THR A 310 -0.15 10.49 -4.06
CA THR A 310 -1.29 10.17 -4.92
C THR A 310 -2.34 11.27 -5.00
N LEU A 311 -2.31 12.30 -4.13
CA LEU A 311 -3.15 13.48 -4.34
C LEU A 311 -2.82 14.17 -5.67
N GLY A 312 -1.54 14.21 -6.06
CA GLY A 312 -1.12 14.69 -7.38
C GLY A 312 -1.64 13.82 -8.52
N LEU A 313 -1.70 12.49 -8.32
CA LEU A 313 -2.31 11.56 -9.27
C LEU A 313 -3.81 11.81 -9.41
N LEU A 314 -4.54 12.01 -8.30
CA LEU A 314 -5.97 12.30 -8.32
C LEU A 314 -6.27 13.58 -9.11
N LEU A 315 -5.49 14.65 -8.87
CA LEU A 315 -5.60 15.89 -9.63
C LEU A 315 -5.28 15.67 -11.12
N ALA A 316 -4.22 14.91 -11.43
CA ALA A 316 -3.87 14.58 -12.81
C ALA A 316 -4.99 13.79 -13.53
N ILE A 317 -5.68 12.89 -12.82
CA ILE A 317 -6.86 12.18 -13.34
C ILE A 317 -8.00 13.15 -13.63
N PHE A 318 -8.30 14.09 -12.74
CA PHE A 318 -9.36 15.07 -12.98
C PHE A 318 -9.08 15.98 -14.18
N ILE A 319 -7.82 16.33 -14.40
CA ILE A 319 -7.37 17.19 -15.50
C ILE A 319 -7.34 16.43 -16.84
N ALA A 320 -6.68 15.27 -16.89
CA ALA A 320 -6.37 14.60 -18.15
C ALA A 320 -7.32 13.45 -18.52
N SER A 321 -7.97 12.82 -17.54
CA SER A 321 -8.78 11.63 -17.81
C SER A 321 -10.21 11.96 -18.23
N LYS A 322 -10.62 11.39 -19.37
CA LYS A 322 -12.00 11.42 -19.87
C LYS A 322 -12.78 10.13 -19.57
N ARG A 323 -12.13 9.11 -19.02
CA ARG A 323 -12.75 7.81 -18.74
C ARG A 323 -13.57 7.86 -17.46
N ALA A 324 -14.83 7.42 -17.52
CA ALA A 324 -15.74 7.42 -16.37
C ALA A 324 -15.15 6.65 -15.18
N GLU A 325 -14.68 5.42 -15.40
CA GLU A 325 -14.05 4.58 -14.37
C GLU A 325 -12.95 5.30 -13.58
N TYR A 326 -11.98 5.91 -14.29
CA TYR A 326 -10.88 6.63 -13.64
C TYR A 326 -11.39 7.84 -12.86
N ARG A 327 -12.31 8.61 -13.45
CA ARG A 327 -12.87 9.81 -12.82
C ARG A 327 -13.69 9.46 -11.58
N ASP A 328 -14.47 8.39 -11.62
CA ASP A 328 -15.31 7.97 -10.50
C ASP A 328 -14.46 7.40 -9.37
N LEU A 329 -13.45 6.57 -9.68
CA LEU A 329 -12.44 6.15 -8.71
C LEU A 329 -11.75 7.35 -8.05
N ALA A 330 -11.35 8.35 -8.85
CA ALA A 330 -10.71 9.55 -8.32
C ALA A 330 -11.65 10.37 -7.43
N LYS A 331 -12.93 10.54 -7.81
CA LYS A 331 -13.93 11.22 -6.96
C LYS A 331 -14.10 10.53 -5.60
N MET A 332 -14.23 9.21 -5.60
CA MET A 332 -14.41 8.44 -4.36
C MET A 332 -13.15 8.47 -3.49
N SER A 333 -11.97 8.43 -4.11
CA SER A 333 -10.68 8.44 -3.42
C SER A 333 -10.24 9.84 -2.97
N PHE A 334 -10.87 10.91 -3.46
CA PHE A 334 -10.40 12.28 -3.25
C PHE A 334 -10.45 12.72 -1.80
N ILE A 335 -11.57 12.44 -1.10
CA ILE A 335 -11.70 12.85 0.31
C ILE A 335 -10.68 12.11 1.19
N PRO A 336 -10.59 10.76 1.19
CA PRO A 336 -9.52 10.07 1.90
C PRO A 336 -8.12 10.56 1.49
N GLY A 337 -7.91 10.79 0.19
CA GLY A 337 -6.65 11.25 -0.37
C GLY A 337 -6.23 12.64 0.10
N ILE A 338 -7.15 13.55 0.42
CA ILE A 338 -6.77 14.84 1.05
C ILE A 338 -6.07 14.58 2.39
N PHE A 339 -6.58 13.63 3.18
CA PHE A 339 -6.07 13.25 4.50
C PHE A 339 -5.03 12.12 4.41
N ASN A 340 -4.33 12.01 3.28
CA ASN A 340 -3.23 11.08 3.04
C ASN A 340 -3.57 9.58 3.11
N ILE A 341 -4.86 9.23 3.05
CA ILE A 341 -5.35 7.84 2.97
C ILE A 341 -5.50 7.47 1.50
N ASN A 342 -4.63 6.60 1.00
CA ASN A 342 -4.49 6.36 -0.44
C ASN A 342 -4.82 4.94 -0.89
N GLU A 343 -5.16 4.03 0.02
CA GLU A 343 -5.60 2.68 -0.30
C GLU A 343 -6.71 2.66 -1.37
N PRO A 344 -7.72 3.54 -1.33
CA PRO A 344 -8.74 3.61 -2.37
C PRO A 344 -8.18 3.71 -3.78
N ILE A 345 -7.23 4.63 -4.00
CA ILE A 345 -6.65 4.83 -5.33
C ILE A 345 -5.61 3.76 -5.64
N MET A 346 -4.83 3.30 -4.66
CA MET A 346 -3.82 2.25 -4.83
C MET A 346 -4.40 0.93 -5.32
N PHE A 347 -5.58 0.56 -4.82
CA PHE A 347 -6.24 -0.70 -5.14
C PHE A 347 -7.33 -0.54 -6.20
N GLY A 348 -8.07 0.58 -6.18
CA GLY A 348 -9.13 0.85 -7.15
C GLY A 348 -8.59 1.14 -8.55
N LEU A 349 -7.54 1.95 -8.64
CA LEU A 349 -6.68 2.00 -9.82
C LEU A 349 -5.47 1.15 -9.48
N PRO A 350 -5.38 -0.13 -9.87
CA PRO A 350 -4.36 -1.04 -9.38
C PRO A 350 -2.97 -0.52 -9.77
N ILE A 351 -2.34 0.25 -8.87
CA ILE A 351 -0.98 0.77 -9.01
C ILE A 351 -0.01 -0.38 -8.74
N VAL A 352 -0.41 -1.29 -7.85
CA VAL A 352 0.22 -2.57 -7.59
C VAL A 352 0.39 -3.32 -8.92
N LEU A 353 1.64 -3.65 -9.25
CA LEU A 353 2.07 -4.31 -10.49
C LEU A 353 1.75 -3.57 -11.80
N ASN A 354 1.38 -2.28 -11.76
CA ASN A 354 1.11 -1.49 -12.96
C ASN A 354 2.39 -0.80 -13.47
N PRO A 355 2.94 -1.23 -14.62
CA PRO A 355 4.22 -0.75 -15.10
C PRO A 355 4.20 0.73 -15.55
N ILE A 356 3.03 1.28 -15.90
CA ILE A 356 2.91 2.70 -16.27
C ILE A 356 2.90 3.55 -15.02
N MET A 357 2.07 3.21 -14.03
CA MET A 357 1.92 4.01 -12.82
C MET A 357 3.09 3.86 -11.84
N MET A 358 3.81 2.72 -11.87
CA MET A 358 5.01 2.51 -11.07
C MET A 358 6.05 3.63 -11.26
N VAL A 359 6.23 4.09 -12.50
CA VAL A 359 7.25 5.09 -12.84
C VAL A 359 7.03 6.43 -12.11
N PRO A 360 5.89 7.12 -12.28
CA PRO A 360 5.65 8.37 -11.55
C PRO A 360 5.47 8.12 -10.05
N PHE A 361 4.92 6.97 -9.63
CA PHE A 361 4.74 6.63 -8.22
C PHE A 361 6.04 6.60 -7.41
N ILE A 362 7.14 6.17 -8.04
CA ILE A 362 8.47 6.19 -7.42
C ILE A 362 9.18 7.53 -7.66
N MET A 363 9.07 8.08 -8.88
CA MET A 363 9.79 9.29 -9.27
C MET A 363 9.30 10.54 -8.51
N VAL A 364 7.98 10.72 -8.37
CA VAL A 364 7.40 11.94 -7.79
C VAL A 364 7.93 12.23 -6.39
N PRO A 365 7.94 11.26 -5.45
CA PRO A 365 8.49 11.50 -4.12
C PRO A 365 9.99 11.82 -4.14
N ILE A 366 10.78 11.24 -5.05
CA ILE A 366 12.21 11.56 -5.18
C ILE A 366 12.39 13.04 -5.58
N VAL A 367 11.65 13.48 -6.60
CA VAL A 367 11.69 14.87 -7.08
C VAL A 367 11.28 15.83 -5.97
N ASN A 368 10.20 15.52 -5.25
CA ASN A 368 9.70 16.42 -4.22
C ASN A 368 10.52 16.40 -2.94
N CYS A 369 11.18 15.28 -2.59
CA CYS A 369 12.23 15.28 -1.58
C CYS A 369 13.37 16.22 -1.96
N ALA A 370 13.80 16.23 -3.24
CA ALA A 370 14.86 17.13 -3.69
C ALA A 370 14.43 18.61 -3.64
N ILE A 371 13.18 18.93 -4.00
CA ILE A 371 12.62 20.28 -3.85
C ILE A 371 12.60 20.70 -2.38
N GLY A 372 11.99 19.90 -1.50
CA GLY A 372 11.93 20.18 -0.07
C GLY A 372 13.33 20.35 0.54
N TYR A 373 14.25 19.47 0.17
CA TYR A 373 15.65 19.55 0.57
C TYR A 373 16.31 20.86 0.13
N PHE A 374 16.11 21.30 -1.12
CA PHE A 374 16.65 22.56 -1.59
C PHE A 374 16.17 23.75 -0.74
N PHE A 375 14.86 23.85 -0.49
CA PHE A 375 14.31 24.98 0.29
C PHE A 375 14.76 24.97 1.75
N VAL A 376 14.86 23.80 2.37
CA VAL A 376 15.33 23.67 3.76
C VAL A 376 16.84 23.91 3.86
N SER A 377 17.64 23.31 2.97
CA SER A 377 19.12 23.42 3.01
C SER A 377 19.65 24.81 2.63
N MET A 378 18.92 25.55 1.80
CA MET A 378 19.22 26.95 1.48
C MET A 378 18.68 27.93 2.52
N GLU A 379 18.11 27.42 3.61
CA GLU A 379 17.51 28.23 4.69
C GLU A 379 16.45 29.23 4.16
N ILE A 380 15.73 28.85 3.10
CA ILE A 380 14.62 29.64 2.56
C ILE A 380 13.36 29.40 3.38
N ILE A 381 13.18 28.17 3.86
CA ILE A 381 12.16 27.78 4.83
C ILE A 381 12.84 27.08 6.00
N PRO A 382 12.30 27.16 7.22
CA PRO A 382 12.85 26.42 8.35
C PRO A 382 12.53 24.92 8.22
N PRO A 383 13.27 24.05 8.91
CA PRO A 383 12.94 22.63 8.99
C PRO A 383 11.67 22.38 9.83
N VAL A 384 11.12 21.17 9.69
CA VAL A 384 10.02 20.70 10.52
C VAL A 384 10.56 20.24 11.86
N ALA A 385 9.97 20.74 12.94
CA ALA A 385 10.28 20.34 14.31
C ALA A 385 9.06 19.85 15.07
N TYR A 386 7.87 20.36 14.76
CA TYR A 386 6.64 19.93 15.41
C TYR A 386 6.08 18.67 14.75
N ALA A 387 5.70 17.70 15.58
CA ALA A 387 5.01 16.51 15.11
C ALA A 387 3.63 16.92 14.57
N VAL A 388 3.34 16.52 13.33
CA VAL A 388 2.05 16.79 12.68
C VAL A 388 1.35 15.44 12.45
N PRO A 389 0.06 15.33 12.78
CA PRO A 389 -0.71 14.10 12.56
C PRO A 389 -0.69 13.73 11.08
N TRP A 390 -0.47 12.46 10.77
CA TRP A 390 -0.34 11.99 9.38
C TRP A 390 -1.63 12.17 8.55
N THR A 391 -2.80 12.31 9.20
CA THR A 391 -4.08 12.61 8.55
C THR A 391 -4.26 14.09 8.24
N THR A 392 -3.33 14.97 8.59
CA THR A 392 -3.38 16.40 8.25
C THR A 392 -3.40 16.58 6.73
N PRO A 393 -4.30 17.41 6.16
CA PRO A 393 -4.33 17.66 4.72
C PRO A 393 -2.93 17.97 4.16
N GLY A 394 -2.46 17.16 3.20
CA GLY A 394 -1.04 17.03 2.86
C GLY A 394 -0.22 18.33 2.84
N PRO A 395 -0.60 19.37 2.06
CA PRO A 395 0.14 20.63 2.00
C PRO A 395 0.26 21.38 3.34
N LEU A 396 -0.67 21.17 4.27
CA LEU A 396 -0.64 21.80 5.60
C LEU A 396 0.42 21.18 6.53
N ILE A 397 0.93 19.98 6.21
CA ILE A 397 1.94 19.31 7.04
C ILE A 397 3.20 20.18 7.16
N ALA A 398 3.71 20.69 6.04
CA ALA A 398 4.87 21.58 6.03
C ALA A 398 4.63 22.88 6.81
N PHE A 399 3.44 23.47 6.67
CA PHE A 399 3.06 24.70 7.38
C PHE A 399 3.04 24.52 8.90
N LEU A 400 2.32 23.51 9.38
CA LEU A 400 2.19 23.25 10.81
C LEU A 400 3.50 22.75 11.42
N GLY A 401 4.22 21.89 10.70
CA GLY A 401 5.48 21.31 11.16
C GLY A 401 6.60 22.34 11.37
N THR A 402 6.53 23.45 10.64
CA THR A 402 7.46 24.60 10.73
C THR A 402 7.01 25.68 11.72
N GLY A 403 5.92 25.46 12.46
CA GLY A 403 5.37 26.45 13.40
C GLY A 403 4.60 27.58 12.70
N GLY A 404 4.06 27.35 11.50
CA GLY A 404 3.24 28.31 10.78
C GLY A 404 3.99 29.12 9.71
N ASN A 405 5.04 28.58 9.10
CA ASN A 405 5.76 29.28 8.04
C ASN A 405 4.97 29.25 6.71
N TRP A 406 4.46 30.40 6.27
CA TRP A 406 3.68 30.53 5.03
C TRP A 406 4.44 30.12 3.76
N LEU A 407 5.76 30.32 3.71
CA LEU A 407 6.54 29.92 2.55
C LEU A 407 6.65 28.39 2.48
N ALA A 408 6.77 27.70 3.62
CA ALA A 408 6.70 26.23 3.68
C ALA A 408 5.36 25.69 3.15
N LEU A 409 4.24 26.37 3.44
CA LEU A 409 2.93 26.04 2.85
C LEU A 409 2.95 26.15 1.33
N LEU A 410 3.49 27.24 0.79
CA LEU A 410 3.60 27.46 -0.66
C LEU A 410 4.48 26.41 -1.32
N VAL A 411 5.59 26.01 -0.68
CA VAL A 411 6.45 24.91 -1.15
C VAL A 411 5.69 23.58 -1.14
N GLY A 412 4.85 23.32 -0.14
CA GLY A 412 3.95 22.15 -0.13
C GLY A 412 3.02 22.11 -1.34
N PHE A 413 2.39 23.23 -1.67
CA PHE A 413 1.56 23.35 -2.89
C PHE A 413 2.37 23.27 -4.19
N LEU A 414 3.59 23.81 -4.22
CA LEU A 414 4.53 23.66 -5.34
C LEU A 414 4.81 22.17 -5.59
N CYS A 415 5.16 21.42 -4.54
CA CYS A 415 5.39 19.98 -4.61
C CYS A 415 4.14 19.24 -5.13
N LEU A 416 2.95 19.57 -4.65
CA LEU A 416 1.70 19.00 -5.17
C LEU A 416 1.48 19.31 -6.67
N GLY A 417 1.79 20.54 -7.09
CA GLY A 417 1.75 20.95 -8.50
C GLY A 417 2.73 20.15 -9.36
N VAL A 418 3.98 20.02 -8.91
CA VAL A 418 5.02 19.22 -9.59
C VAL A 418 4.61 17.75 -9.68
N ALA A 419 4.10 17.17 -8.59
CA ALA A 419 3.57 15.81 -8.58
C ALA A 419 2.48 15.62 -9.64
N THR A 420 1.51 16.54 -9.67
CA THR A 420 0.42 16.54 -10.66
C THR A 420 0.97 16.58 -12.09
N MET A 421 1.92 17.49 -12.36
CA MET A 421 2.53 17.64 -13.67
C MET A 421 3.30 16.41 -14.12
N ILE A 422 4.00 15.73 -13.21
CA ILE A 422 4.69 14.48 -13.51
C ILE A 422 3.69 13.36 -13.79
N TYR A 423 2.59 13.25 -13.03
CA TYR A 423 1.57 12.21 -13.24
C TYR A 423 0.77 12.37 -14.53
N LEU A 424 0.51 13.60 -14.99
CA LEU A 424 -0.29 13.91 -16.18
C LEU A 424 0.02 13.04 -17.41
N PRO A 425 1.27 12.97 -17.91
CA PRO A 425 1.59 12.15 -19.08
C PRO A 425 1.29 10.66 -18.86
N PHE A 426 1.52 10.12 -17.66
CA PHE A 426 1.25 8.71 -17.36
C PHE A 426 -0.23 8.39 -17.27
N VAL A 427 -1.06 9.32 -16.76
CA VAL A 427 -2.53 9.20 -16.81
C VAL A 427 -3.02 9.15 -18.26
N ILE A 428 -2.48 10.01 -19.13
CA ILE A 428 -2.80 10.01 -20.56
C ILE A 428 -2.41 8.67 -21.21
N ALA A 429 -1.22 8.16 -20.92
CA ALA A 429 -0.75 6.87 -21.43
C ALA A 429 -1.60 5.69 -20.93
N ALA A 430 -1.93 5.67 -19.63
CA ALA A 430 -2.74 4.61 -19.02
C ALA A 430 -4.16 4.54 -19.61
N ASN A 431 -4.74 5.69 -19.96
CA ASN A 431 -6.04 5.73 -20.64
C ASN A 431 -6.03 5.09 -22.03
N LYS A 432 -4.87 5.02 -22.71
CA LYS A 432 -4.75 4.43 -24.05
C LYS A 432 -4.63 2.90 -24.04
N VAL A 433 -4.11 2.30 -22.97
CA VAL A 433 -3.97 0.84 -22.81
C VAL A 433 -5.31 0.12 -22.96
N ASN A 434 -6.37 0.62 -22.29
CA ASN A 434 -7.67 -0.06 -22.25
C ASN A 434 -8.52 0.17 -23.52
N ASN A 435 -8.20 1.20 -24.32
CA ASN A 435 -8.86 1.42 -25.62
C ASN A 435 -8.39 0.41 -26.68
N MET A 436 -7.23 -0.22 -26.50
CA MET A 436 -6.72 -1.24 -27.43
C MET A 436 -7.18 -2.65 -27.06
N THR A 437 -7.47 -2.93 -25.79
CA THR A 437 -7.99 -4.24 -25.34
C THR A 437 -9.49 -4.42 -25.59
N THR A 438 -10.22 -3.35 -25.88
CA THR A 438 -11.67 -3.38 -26.20
C THR A 438 -11.96 -3.42 -27.71
N ASN A 439 -10.95 -3.18 -28.54
CA ASN A 439 -11.05 -3.17 -30.01
C ASN A 439 -10.27 -4.33 -30.67
N GLY A 440 -9.92 -5.36 -29.90
CA GLY A 440 -9.13 -6.52 -30.35
C GLY A 440 -9.94 -7.81 -30.33
#